data_AF-A0A2U9PVT6-F1
#
_entry.id   AF-A0A2U9PVT6-F1
#
_cell.length_a   1.000
_cell.length_b   1.000
_cell.length_c   1.000
_cell.angle_alpha   90.00
_cell.angle_beta   90.00
_cell.angle_gamma   90.00
#
_symmetry.space_group_name_H-M   'P 1'
#
loop_
_entity.id
_entity.type
_entity.pdbx_description
1 polymer ?
#
loop_
_entity_poly.entity_id
_entity_poly.type
_entity_poly.pdbx_seq_one_letter_code
_entity_poly.pdbx_strand_id
1 'polypeptide(L)'
;MRIVGTAQEKASVLSFVLAGHEPLEVGKALNAEGIAVRAGHHCAQPILRRMGLEATVRPSFAFYNTFDEIDVFIDAVRRIAEGSV
;
A
#
# COMPACT_ATOMS: atom_id res chain seq x y z
N MET A 1 -0.53 5.06 -9.44
CA MET A 1 0.16 4.60 -8.21
C MET A 1 1.64 4.93 -8.29
N ARG A 2 2.28 5.31 -7.17
CA ARG A 2 3.74 5.45 -7.06
C ARG A 2 4.27 4.52 -5.98
N ILE A 3 5.19 3.63 -6.34
CA ILE A 3 5.88 2.73 -5.41
C ILE A 3 6.99 3.50 -4.69
N VAL A 4 7.17 3.22 -3.40
CA VAL A 4 8.16 3.84 -2.52
C VAL A 4 9.17 2.77 -2.08
N GLY A 5 10.45 2.98 -2.42
CA GLY A 5 11.51 1.99 -2.21
C GLY A 5 11.57 0.99 -3.36
N THR A 6 12.54 1.16 -4.26
CA THR A 6 12.72 0.35 -5.48
C THR A 6 14.10 -0.30 -5.53
N ALA A 7 14.65 -0.68 -4.37
CA ALA A 7 15.90 -1.42 -4.30
C ALA A 7 15.81 -2.73 -5.09
N GLN A 8 16.90 -3.09 -5.78
CA GLN A 8 16.98 -4.30 -6.59
C GLN A 8 16.80 -5.56 -5.73
N GLU A 9 17.48 -5.60 -4.59
CA GLU A 9 17.29 -6.63 -3.56
C GLU A 9 16.37 -6.07 -2.49
N LYS A 10 15.13 -6.56 -2.45
CA LYS A 10 14.11 -6.14 -1.48
C LYS A 10 13.35 -7.34 -0.94
N ALA A 11 12.97 -7.24 0.33
CA ALA A 11 12.00 -8.16 0.92
C ALA A 11 10.62 -7.97 0.29
N SER A 12 9.70 -8.87 0.60
CA SER A 12 8.30 -8.88 0.16
C SER A 12 7.42 -7.82 0.84
N VAL A 13 7.95 -6.60 0.98
CA VAL A 13 7.28 -5.44 1.57
C VAL A 13 7.20 -4.33 0.52
N LEU A 14 5.99 -3.81 0.28
CA LEU A 14 5.77 -2.81 -0.76
C LEU A 14 5.01 -1.63 -0.18
N SER A 15 5.69 -0.49 -0.05
CA SER A 15 5.04 0.78 0.28
C SER A 15 4.62 1.51 -0.98
N PHE A 16 3.43 2.11 -1.00
CA PHE A 16 2.96 2.91 -2.13
C PHE A 16 2.10 4.10 -1.68
N VAL A 17 1.94 5.04 -2.61
CA VAL A 17 0.94 6.12 -2.55
C VAL A 17 0.10 6.10 -3.82
N LEU A 18 -1.14 6.55 -3.71
CA LEU A 18 -2.09 6.63 -4.80
C LEU A 18 -2.43 8.11 -5.04
N ALA A 19 -2.20 8.60 -6.25
CA ALA A 19 -2.40 10.01 -6.57
C ALA A 19 -3.86 10.39 -6.37
N GLY A 20 -4.13 11.49 -5.66
CA GLY A 20 -5.49 11.92 -5.34
C GLY A 20 -6.13 11.22 -4.13
N HIS A 21 -5.44 10.27 -3.48
CA HIS A 21 -5.98 9.57 -2.30
C HIS A 21 -5.03 9.63 -1.11
N GLU A 22 -5.58 9.99 0.04
CA GLU A 22 -4.86 9.94 1.31
C GLU A 22 -4.58 8.49 1.72
N PRO A 23 -3.34 8.13 2.12
CA PRO A 23 -2.98 6.74 2.43
C PRO A 23 -3.87 6.08 3.49
N LEU A 24 -4.34 6.86 4.48
CA LEU A 24 -5.19 6.33 5.54
C LEU A 24 -6.58 5.92 5.01
N GLU A 25 -7.13 6.68 4.07
CA GLU A 25 -8.42 6.38 3.44
C GLU A 25 -8.31 5.17 2.51
N VAL A 26 -7.20 5.03 1.76
CA VAL A 26 -6.92 3.81 1.00
C VAL A 26 -6.84 2.59 1.91
N GLY A 27 -6.18 2.71 3.07
CA GLY A 27 -6.12 1.63 4.05
C GLY A 27 -7.50 1.23 4.59
N LYS A 28 -8.38 2.20 4.87
CA LYS A 28 -9.77 1.94 5.29
C LYS A 28 -10.59 1.27 4.19
N ALA A 29 -10.46 1.73 2.95
CA ALA A 29 -11.17 1.15 1.80
C ALA A 29 -10.75 -0.31 1.55
N LEU A 30 -9.44 -0.60 1.59
CA LEU A 30 -8.95 -1.98 1.49
C LEU A 30 -9.44 -2.86 2.64
N ASN A 31 -9.50 -2.32 3.87
CA ASN A 31 -10.05 -3.06 5.00
C ASN A 31 -11.55 -3.38 4.84
N ALA A 32 -12.34 -2.50 4.22
CA ALA A 32 -13.74 -2.75 3.92
C ALA A 32 -13.93 -3.90 2.90
N GLU A 33 -12.94 -4.11 2.03
CA GLU A 33 -12.84 -5.22 1.08
C GLU A 33 -12.23 -6.49 1.70
N GLY A 34 -11.99 -6.49 3.02
CA GLY A 34 -11.38 -7.62 3.74
C GLY A 34 -9.87 -7.75 3.58
N ILE A 35 -9.20 -6.75 3.00
CA ILE A 35 -7.76 -6.77 2.73
C ILE A 35 -7.01 -5.99 3.81
N ALA A 36 -6.31 -6.70 4.69
CA ALA A 36 -5.55 -6.10 5.76
C ALA A 36 -4.23 -5.49 5.27
N VAL A 37 -4.08 -4.18 5.41
CA VAL A 37 -2.83 -3.45 5.15
C VAL A 37 -2.49 -2.50 6.29
N ARG A 38 -1.24 -2.05 6.38
CA ARG A 38 -0.89 -0.92 7.25
C ARG A 38 -0.88 0.36 6.44
N ALA A 39 -1.54 1.41 6.93
CA ALA A 39 -1.42 2.77 6.42
C ALA A 39 -0.86 3.69 7.51
N GLY A 40 0.02 4.62 7.12
CA GLY A 40 0.60 5.59 8.03
C GLY A 40 2.12 5.69 7.91
N HIS A 41 2.78 6.00 9.02
CA HIS A 41 4.21 6.29 9.06
C HIS A 41 5.10 5.05 9.23
N HIS A 42 4.54 3.89 9.58
CA HIS A 42 5.26 2.63 9.79
C HIS A 42 6.42 2.70 10.80
N CYS A 43 6.30 3.57 11.81
CA CYS A 43 7.38 3.89 12.76
C CYS A 43 8.65 4.45 12.09
N ALA A 44 8.51 5.04 10.90
CA ALA A 44 9.60 5.42 10.03
C ALA A 44 9.44 6.86 9.47
N GLN A 45 8.94 7.80 10.29
CA GLN A 45 8.74 9.20 9.87
C GLN A 45 9.98 9.84 9.20
N PRO A 46 11.22 9.70 9.71
CA PRO A 46 12.36 10.40 9.13
C PRO A 46 12.66 10.02 7.67
N ILE A 47 12.57 8.72 7.34
CA ILE A 47 12.82 8.26 5.97
C ILE A 47 11.66 8.61 5.03
N LEU A 48 10.42 8.58 5.51
CA LEU A 48 9.26 9.04 4.74
C LEU A 48 9.41 10.52 4.37
N ARG A 49 9.79 11.37 5.33
CA ARG A 49 10.04 12.80 5.08
C ARG A 49 11.15 13.04 4.08
N ARG A 50 12.25 12.28 4.18
CA ARG A 50 13.33 12.30 3.16
C ARG A 50 12.81 11.94 1.76
N MET A 51 11.78 11.10 1.67
CA MET A 51 11.10 10.71 0.43
C MET A 51 9.94 11.64 0.04
N GLY A 52 9.75 12.77 0.76
CA GLY A 52 8.69 13.74 0.50
C GLY A 52 7.28 13.26 0.89
N LEU A 53 7.18 12.38 1.88
CA LEU A 53 5.93 11.76 2.31
C LEU A 53 5.78 11.83 3.84
N GLU A 54 4.55 11.88 4.35
CA GLU A 54 4.26 11.68 5.78
C GLU A 54 3.67 10.28 6.05
N ALA A 55 3.03 9.67 5.05
CA ALA A 55 2.41 8.36 5.16
C ALA A 55 2.44 7.59 3.83
N THR A 56 2.33 6.27 3.93
CA THR A 56 2.16 5.35 2.79
C THR A 56 1.21 4.21 3.17
N VAL A 57 0.67 3.51 2.18
CA VAL A 57 0.03 2.20 2.35
C VAL A 57 1.07 1.11 2.15
N ARG A 58 1.07 0.07 2.99
CA ARG A 58 2.07 -0.99 2.98
C ARG A 58 1.45 -2.38 3.16
N PRO A 59 1.08 -3.07 2.08
CA PRO A 59 1.01 -4.53 2.07
C PRO A 59 2.39 -5.13 2.36
N SER A 60 2.42 -6.16 3.20
CA SER A 60 3.63 -6.90 3.57
C SER A 60 3.31 -8.38 3.43
N PHE A 61 3.92 -9.03 2.46
CA PHE A 61 3.61 -10.42 2.13
C PHE A 61 4.55 -11.38 2.85
N ALA A 62 4.03 -12.54 3.20
CA ALA A 62 4.75 -13.66 3.79
C ALA A 62 4.63 -14.90 2.90
N PHE A 63 5.34 -15.96 3.27
CA PHE A 63 5.38 -17.22 2.50
C PHE A 63 4.02 -17.93 2.36
N TYR A 64 3.04 -17.58 3.19
CA TYR A 64 1.69 -18.14 3.16
C TYR A 64 0.73 -17.36 2.26
N ASN A 65 1.10 -16.17 1.78
CA ASN A 65 0.26 -15.44 0.85
C ASN A 65 0.25 -16.11 -0.52
N THR A 66 -0.85 -15.98 -1.23
CA THR A 66 -1.04 -16.59 -2.55
C THR A 66 -1.04 -15.56 -3.68
N PHE A 67 -0.85 -16.01 -4.92
CA PHE A 67 -1.02 -15.15 -6.09
C PHE A 67 -2.48 -14.68 -6.23
N ASP A 68 -3.45 -15.54 -5.93
CA ASP A 68 -4.86 -15.17 -5.95
C ASP A 68 -5.18 -14.03 -4.96
N GLU A 69 -4.59 -14.04 -3.76
CA GLU A 69 -4.71 -12.93 -2.79
C GLU A 69 -4.10 -11.62 -3.34
N ILE A 70 -2.99 -11.73 -4.08
CA ILE A 70 -2.36 -10.58 -4.73
C ILE A 70 -3.26 -10.03 -5.83
N ASP A 71 -3.90 -10.88 -6.62
CA ASP A 71 -4.83 -10.45 -7.68
C ASP A 71 -6.04 -9.72 -7.08
N VAL A 72 -6.65 -10.27 -6.02
CA VAL A 72 -7.74 -9.61 -5.27
C VAL A 72 -7.29 -8.23 -4.75
N PHE A 73 -6.09 -8.13 -4.20
CA PHE A 73 -5.53 -6.86 -3.75
C PHE A 73 -5.34 -5.86 -4.91
N ILE A 74 -4.79 -6.29 -6.04
CA ILE A 74 -4.56 -5.42 -7.20
C ILE A 74 -5.89 -4.88 -7.73
N ASP A 75 -6.91 -5.72 -7.84
CA ASP A 75 -8.22 -5.32 -8.34
C ASP A 75 -8.91 -4.32 -7.40
N ALA A 76 -8.80 -4.51 -6.09
CA ALA A 76 -9.29 -3.53 -5.11
C ALA A 76 -8.56 -2.18 -5.24
N VAL A 77 -7.23 -2.18 -5.38
CA VAL A 77 -6.45 -0.94 -5.57
C VAL A 77 -6.83 -0.22 -6.86
N ARG A 78 -7.11 -0.95 -7.95
CA ARG A 78 -7.59 -0.37 -9.21
C ARG A 78 -8.94 0.31 -9.04
N ARG A 79 -9.93 -0.36 -8.42
CA ARG A 79 -11.26 0.23 -8.15
C ARG A 79 -11.16 1.51 -7.33
N ILE A 80 -10.33 1.50 -6.28
CA ILE A 80 -10.07 2.68 -5.45
C ILE A 80 -9.47 3.82 -6.29
N ALA A 81 -8.49 3.52 -7.15
CA ALA A 81 -7.82 4.50 -8.01
C ALA A 81 -8.73 5.15 -9.05
N GLU A 82 -9.74 4.42 -9.52
CA GLU A 82 -10.72 4.87 -10.51
C GLU A 82 -11.90 5.62 -9.87
N GLY A 83 -11.97 5.68 -8.54
CA GLY A 83 -13.09 6.28 -7.82
C GLY A 83 -14.39 5.49 -7.90
N SER A 84 -14.29 4.19 -8.20
CA SER A 84 -15.45 3.27 -8.34
C SER A 84 -15.85 2.61 -7.03
N VAL A 85 -15.64 3.29 -5.90
CA VAL A 85 -15.91 2.80 -4.54
C VAL A 85 -16.92 3.72 -3.86
#